data_AF-A0A254RBI3-F1
#
_entry.id   AF-A0A254RBI3-F1
#
_cell.length_a   1.000
_cell.length_b   1.000
_cell.length_c   1.000
_cell.angle_alpha   90.00
_cell.angle_beta   90.00
_cell.angle_gamma   90.00
#
_symmetry.space_group_name_H-M   'P 1'
#
loop_
_entity.id
_entity.type
_entity.pdbx_description
1 polymer ?
#
loop_
_entity_poly.entity_id
_entity_poly.type
_entity_poly.pdbx_seq_one_letter_code
_entity_poly.pdbx_strand_id
1 'polypeptide(L)'
;MASAGKAPRNATGRIPDPATLLALVQKAKPRGPSRAATERVRRMLVAYLETAIRQRLPAQQVIADMASGRAARRLGDVARDMIERDPPPVLRDAACASGCAFCCILSGGDGGTITEDEARRLHEALAPLAGVPDGRGWHPAACPALDPDSRMCRVYDDRPTICRSFVSTDAKACEVNAEGGAETGAGVLGSHIDYLAVHALVREVLKGIAQVRTYAMARVAAGAVEGRSLDESLDAARHPPRTLSDIFAALDGRG
;
A
#
# COMPACT_ATOMS: atom_id res chain seq x y z
N MET A 1 -7.22 -23.26 8.68
CA MET A 1 -5.91 -23.70 9.20
C MET A 1 -4.85 -23.22 8.23
N ALA A 2 -4.09 -22.17 8.56
CA ALA A 2 -3.08 -21.62 7.66
C ALA A 2 -1.96 -22.66 7.42
N SER A 3 -1.70 -22.96 6.15
CA SER A 3 -0.56 -23.80 5.77
C SER A 3 0.73 -23.14 6.27
N ALA A 4 1.45 -23.82 7.16
CA ALA A 4 2.74 -23.36 7.66
C ALA A 4 3.76 -23.37 6.51
N GLY A 5 3.84 -22.23 5.80
CA GLY A 5 4.81 -22.02 4.73
C GLY A 5 6.22 -22.30 5.23
N LYS A 6 7.03 -22.97 4.41
CA LYS A 6 8.44 -23.29 4.68
C LYS A 6 9.18 -22.00 5.08
N ALA A 7 9.87 -22.02 6.21
CA ALA A 7 10.54 -20.82 6.74
C ALA A 7 11.53 -20.23 5.70
N PRO A 8 11.56 -18.90 5.53
CA PRO A 8 12.43 -18.24 4.57
C PRO A 8 13.91 -18.45 4.94
N ARG A 9 14.71 -18.96 4.00
CA ARG A 9 16.14 -19.30 4.20
C ARG A 9 16.98 -18.54 3.18
N ASN A 10 18.16 -18.08 3.57
CA ASN A 10 19.13 -17.49 2.65
C ASN A 10 19.82 -18.55 1.77
N ALA A 11 20.76 -18.12 0.92
CA ALA A 11 21.54 -19.01 0.04
C ALA A 11 22.32 -20.12 0.78
N THR A 12 22.58 -19.97 2.08
CA THR A 12 23.24 -20.98 2.93
C THR A 12 22.24 -21.82 3.75
N GLY A 13 20.94 -21.67 3.51
CA GLY A 13 19.90 -22.42 4.22
C GLY A 13 19.56 -21.89 5.61
N ARG A 14 20.16 -20.78 6.06
CA ARG A 14 19.96 -20.20 7.39
C ARG A 14 18.96 -19.03 7.36
N ILE A 15 18.17 -18.90 8.42
CA ILE A 15 17.32 -17.73 8.64
C ILE A 15 18.24 -16.60 9.13
N PRO A 16 18.33 -15.45 8.42
CA PRO A 16 19.14 -14.33 8.88
C PRO A 16 18.55 -13.75 10.16
N ASP A 17 19.41 -13.48 11.15
CA ASP A 17 19.00 -12.76 12.36
C ASP A 17 18.74 -11.27 12.07
N PRO A 18 18.07 -10.54 12.98
CA PRO A 18 17.77 -9.13 12.77
C PRO A 18 19.01 -8.24 12.60
N ALA A 19 20.16 -8.59 13.18
CA ALA A 19 21.41 -7.86 12.99
C ALA A 19 21.97 -8.02 11.56
N THR A 20 21.83 -9.21 10.99
CA THR A 20 22.14 -9.50 9.59
C THR A 20 21.21 -8.71 8.67
N LEU A 21 19.91 -8.68 8.96
CA LEU A 21 18.94 -7.88 8.21
C LEU A 21 19.32 -6.38 8.25
N LEU A 22 19.75 -5.87 9.40
CA LEU A 22 20.19 -4.50 9.57
C LEU A 22 21.39 -4.17 8.66
N ALA A 23 22.40 -5.05 8.62
CA ALA A 23 23.56 -4.89 7.74
C ALA A 23 23.17 -4.94 6.24
N LEU A 24 22.18 -5.76 5.88
CA LEU A 24 21.63 -5.82 4.52
C LEU A 24 20.89 -4.52 4.17
N VAL A 25 20.07 -3.99 5.09
CA VAL A 25 19.37 -2.71 4.92
C VAL A 25 20.35 -1.59 4.63
N GLN A 26 21.52 -1.54 5.28
CA GLN A 26 22.51 -0.49 5.02
C GLN A 26 23.13 -0.56 3.61
N LYS A 27 23.24 -1.76 3.04
CA LYS A 27 23.88 -2.00 1.73
C LYS A 27 22.89 -2.03 0.56
N ALA A 28 21.61 -2.24 0.84
CA ALA A 28 20.57 -2.41 -0.17
C ALA A 28 20.38 -1.15 -1.03
N LYS A 29 20.20 -1.37 -2.33
CA LYS A 29 20.00 -0.34 -3.36
C LYS A 29 18.69 -0.64 -4.10
N PRO A 30 17.53 -0.23 -3.56
CA PRO A 30 16.26 -0.50 -4.20
C PRO A 30 16.16 0.17 -5.56
N ARG A 31 15.46 -0.49 -6.49
CA ARG A 31 15.11 0.10 -7.80
C ARG A 31 13.80 0.86 -7.68
N GLY A 32 13.75 2.07 -8.24
CA GLY A 32 12.54 2.88 -8.31
C GLY A 32 12.65 4.18 -7.50
N PRO A 33 12.65 4.14 -6.16
CA PRO A 33 12.63 5.34 -5.34
C PRO A 33 13.82 6.27 -5.60
N SER A 34 13.62 7.58 -5.45
CA SER A 34 14.71 8.56 -5.48
C SER A 34 15.74 8.29 -4.37
N ARG A 35 16.97 8.82 -4.53
CA ARG A 35 18.02 8.71 -3.51
C ARG A 35 17.58 9.31 -2.17
N ALA A 36 16.91 10.47 -2.20
CA ALA A 36 16.43 11.15 -1.00
C ALA A 36 15.36 10.32 -0.27
N ALA A 37 14.40 9.77 -1.01
CA ALA A 37 13.38 8.88 -0.45
C ALA A 37 14.03 7.61 0.14
N THR A 38 14.95 6.99 -0.61
CA THR A 38 15.69 5.78 -0.17
C THR A 38 16.43 6.01 1.15
N GLU A 39 17.16 7.11 1.29
CA GLU A 39 17.90 7.38 2.52
C GLU A 39 16.98 7.70 3.71
N ARG A 40 15.85 8.37 3.46
CA ARG A 40 14.83 8.60 4.49
C ARG A 40 14.24 7.28 5.01
N VAL A 41 13.74 6.44 4.10
CA VAL A 41 13.13 5.15 4.49
C VAL A 41 14.13 4.15 5.04
N ARG A 42 15.41 4.22 4.63
CA ARG A 42 16.49 3.41 5.22
C ARG A 42 16.62 3.70 6.72
N ARG A 43 16.63 4.99 7.12
CA ARG A 43 16.69 5.36 8.55
C ARG A 43 15.48 4.84 9.33
N MET A 44 14.28 4.92 8.75
CA MET A 44 13.07 4.40 9.36
C MET A 44 13.12 2.87 9.55
N LEU A 45 13.56 2.14 8.53
CA LEU A 45 13.67 0.67 8.59
C LEU A 45 14.80 0.21 9.52
N VAL A 46 15.91 0.95 9.59
CA VAL A 46 16.97 0.75 10.60
C VAL A 46 16.39 0.87 12.01
N ALA A 47 15.67 1.95 12.33
CA ALA A 47 15.08 2.16 13.64
C ALA A 47 14.03 1.08 14.00
N TYR A 48 13.26 0.61 13.01
CA TYR A 48 12.35 -0.53 13.15
C TYR A 48 13.11 -1.80 13.55
N LEU A 49 14.20 -2.14 12.84
CA LEU A 49 15.00 -3.33 13.14
C LEU A 49 15.74 -3.25 14.48
N GLU A 50 16.28 -2.08 14.84
CA GLU A 50 16.87 -1.85 16.16
C GLU A 50 15.85 -2.04 17.29
N THR A 51 14.62 -1.62 17.07
CA THR A 51 13.52 -1.85 18.02
C THR A 51 13.17 -3.34 18.10
N ALA A 52 13.11 -4.05 16.98
CA ALA A 52 12.90 -5.50 16.96
C ALA A 52 14.01 -6.26 17.71
N ILE A 53 15.28 -5.83 17.57
CA ILE A 53 16.43 -6.38 18.31
C ILE A 53 16.27 -6.13 19.82
N ARG A 54 15.99 -4.90 20.22
CA ARG A 54 15.80 -4.54 21.65
C ARG A 54 14.65 -5.31 22.29
N GLN A 55 13.57 -5.51 21.55
CA GLN A 55 12.39 -6.28 21.98
C GLN A 55 12.57 -7.79 21.82
N ARG A 56 13.71 -8.26 21.29
CA ARG A 56 14.03 -9.67 21.05
C ARG A 56 12.96 -10.39 20.21
N LEU A 57 12.43 -9.71 19.20
CA LEU A 57 11.46 -10.31 18.28
C LEU A 57 12.11 -11.47 17.51
N PRO A 58 11.41 -12.61 17.33
CA PRO A 58 11.91 -13.72 16.52
C PRO A 58 12.23 -13.28 15.08
N ALA A 59 13.39 -13.68 14.55
CA ALA A 59 13.82 -13.34 13.19
C ALA A 59 12.77 -13.68 12.13
N GLN A 60 12.12 -14.84 12.26
CA GLN A 60 11.05 -15.27 11.34
C GLN A 60 9.85 -14.33 11.37
N GLN A 61 9.49 -13.79 12.54
CA GLN A 61 8.42 -12.81 12.66
C GLN A 61 8.81 -11.49 11.98
N VAL A 62 10.03 -11.01 12.18
CA VAL A 62 10.54 -9.78 11.54
C VAL A 62 10.54 -9.92 10.02
N ILE A 63 11.02 -11.06 9.50
CA ILE A 63 11.02 -11.34 8.06
C ILE A 63 9.58 -11.42 7.53
N ALA A 64 8.64 -12.04 8.27
CA ALA A 64 7.25 -12.11 7.88
C ALA A 64 6.58 -10.72 7.83
N ASP A 65 6.79 -9.89 8.85
CA ASP A 65 6.28 -8.51 8.92
C ASP A 65 6.85 -7.63 7.80
N MET A 66 8.13 -7.80 7.47
CA MET A 66 8.76 -7.13 6.33
C MET A 66 8.18 -7.64 5.01
N ALA A 67 8.16 -8.96 4.79
CA ALA A 67 7.75 -9.56 3.52
C ALA A 67 6.28 -9.30 3.17
N SER A 68 5.39 -9.31 4.17
CA SER A 68 3.97 -9.01 3.96
C SER A 68 3.72 -7.51 3.70
N GLY A 69 4.68 -6.65 4.04
CA GLY A 69 4.53 -5.20 3.98
C GLY A 69 3.89 -4.59 5.23
N ARG A 70 3.66 -5.36 6.30
CA ARG A 70 3.21 -4.81 7.60
C ARG A 70 4.18 -3.77 8.15
N ALA A 71 5.49 -4.00 8.01
CA ALA A 71 6.50 -3.02 8.37
C ALA A 71 6.39 -1.73 7.54
N ALA A 72 6.15 -1.86 6.23
CA ALA A 72 5.94 -0.71 5.34
C ALA A 72 4.70 0.09 5.76
N ARG A 73 3.56 -0.57 6.03
CA ARG A 73 2.34 0.10 6.48
C ARG A 73 2.56 0.88 7.78
N ARG A 74 3.13 0.24 8.81
CA ARG A 74 3.43 0.91 10.10
C ARG A 74 4.32 2.13 9.93
N LEU A 75 5.33 2.05 9.08
CA LEU A 75 6.23 3.17 8.81
C LEU A 75 5.56 4.27 7.97
N GLY A 76 4.68 3.90 7.04
CA GLY A 76 3.82 4.84 6.31
C GLY A 76 2.84 5.58 7.24
N ASP A 77 2.25 4.87 8.21
CA ASP A 77 1.39 5.46 9.25
C ASP A 77 2.18 6.48 10.09
N VAL A 78 3.40 6.15 10.53
CA VAL A 78 4.27 7.11 11.24
C VAL A 78 4.57 8.35 10.38
N ALA A 79 4.88 8.17 9.10
CA ALA A 79 5.13 9.29 8.20
C ALA A 79 3.88 10.16 8.01
N ARG A 80 2.70 9.55 7.97
CA ARG A 80 1.41 10.25 7.90
C ARG A 80 1.13 11.03 9.19
N ASP A 81 1.29 10.40 10.36
CA ASP A 81 1.09 11.06 11.66
C ASP A 81 1.99 12.30 11.80
N MET A 82 3.21 12.25 11.28
CA MET A 82 4.11 13.41 11.24
C MET A 82 3.57 14.54 10.36
N ILE A 83 3.02 14.22 9.18
CA ILE A 83 2.38 15.19 8.30
C ILE A 83 1.15 15.80 8.97
N GLU A 84 0.33 15.01 9.68
CA GLU A 84 -0.90 15.51 10.32
C GLU A 84 -0.63 16.43 11.52
N ARG A 85 0.52 16.31 12.18
CA ARG A 85 0.92 17.22 13.28
C ARG A 85 1.28 18.63 12.81
N ASP A 86 1.80 18.76 11.59
CA ASP A 86 2.09 20.04 10.94
C ASP A 86 1.58 19.99 9.49
N PRO A 87 0.25 20.07 9.31
CA PRO A 87 -0.39 19.76 8.05
C PRO A 87 0.01 20.80 6.99
N PRO A 88 0.56 20.40 5.83
CA PRO A 88 0.85 21.32 4.73
C PRO A 88 -0.43 22.00 4.19
N PRO A 89 -0.31 23.12 3.44
CA PRO A 89 -1.46 23.82 2.86
C PRO A 89 -2.43 22.90 2.12
N VAL A 90 -1.93 21.94 1.33
CA VAL A 90 -2.75 20.97 0.58
C VAL A 90 -3.71 20.16 1.47
N LEU A 91 -3.38 19.95 2.75
CA LEU A 91 -4.26 19.29 3.71
C LEU A 91 -5.17 20.26 4.45
N ARG A 92 -4.69 21.47 4.76
CA ARG A 92 -5.50 22.49 5.43
C ARG A 92 -6.60 23.05 4.54
N ASP A 93 -6.30 23.17 3.26
CA ASP A 93 -7.16 23.73 2.22
C ASP A 93 -7.79 22.61 1.35
N ALA A 94 -7.82 21.38 1.87
CA ALA A 94 -8.35 20.24 1.15
C ALA A 94 -9.85 20.41 0.86
N ALA A 95 -10.24 20.21 -0.39
CA ALA A 95 -11.64 20.15 -0.81
C ALA A 95 -12.30 18.79 -0.48
N CYS A 96 -11.54 17.86 0.11
CA CYS A 96 -12.04 16.56 0.52
C CYS A 96 -13.06 16.69 1.67
N ALA A 97 -14.27 16.18 1.44
CA ALA A 97 -15.35 16.18 2.43
C ALA A 97 -16.04 14.81 2.50
N SER A 98 -16.82 14.58 3.55
CA SER A 98 -17.66 13.39 3.66
C SER A 98 -18.62 13.29 2.46
N GLY A 99 -18.75 12.10 1.86
CA GLY A 99 -19.55 11.86 0.66
C GLY A 99 -18.86 12.24 -0.66
N CYS A 100 -17.67 12.84 -0.63
CA CYS A 100 -16.85 13.01 -1.82
C CYS A 100 -16.19 11.68 -2.19
N ALA A 101 -16.45 11.18 -3.40
CA ALA A 101 -16.06 9.83 -3.84
C ALA A 101 -15.28 9.79 -5.15
N PHE A 102 -14.86 10.94 -5.70
CA PHE A 102 -14.15 10.99 -6.98
C PHE A 102 -12.82 10.26 -6.96
N CYS A 103 -12.09 10.27 -5.83
CA CYS A 103 -10.87 9.48 -5.66
C CYS A 103 -11.10 7.96 -5.65
N CYS A 104 -12.35 7.52 -5.50
CA CYS A 104 -12.73 6.13 -5.54
C CYS A 104 -13.14 5.69 -6.95
N ILE A 105 -13.06 6.56 -7.97
CA ILE A 105 -13.20 6.17 -9.37
C ILE A 105 -11.80 5.77 -9.89
N LEU A 106 -11.61 4.46 -10.07
CA LEU A 106 -10.31 3.80 -10.23
C LEU A 106 -9.94 3.65 -11.71
N SER A 107 -9.83 4.76 -12.43
CA SER A 107 -9.63 4.83 -13.89
C SER A 107 -8.35 4.14 -14.41
N GLY A 108 -7.34 3.94 -13.56
CA GLY A 108 -6.10 3.20 -13.89
C GLY A 108 -6.20 1.67 -13.78
N GLY A 109 -7.36 1.11 -13.42
CA GLY A 109 -7.62 -0.34 -13.29
C GLY A 109 -6.96 -1.01 -12.07
N ASP A 110 -5.84 -0.49 -11.58
CA ASP A 110 -5.16 -1.00 -10.38
C ASP A 110 -5.85 -0.54 -9.09
N GLY A 111 -6.43 0.66 -9.12
CA GLY A 111 -6.94 1.37 -7.94
C GLY A 111 -5.86 1.80 -6.94
N GLY A 112 -4.61 1.50 -7.24
CA GLY A 112 -3.47 1.74 -6.36
C GLY A 112 -2.78 0.44 -5.98
N THR A 113 -1.45 0.53 -5.82
CA THR A 113 -0.63 -0.61 -5.42
C THR A 113 -0.53 -0.71 -3.91
N ILE A 114 -0.86 -1.89 -3.40
CA ILE A 114 -0.86 -2.21 -1.98
C ILE A 114 0.01 -3.44 -1.67
N THR A 115 0.38 -3.58 -0.41
CA THR A 115 1.14 -4.72 0.14
C THR A 115 0.22 -5.90 0.43
N GLU A 116 0.79 -7.07 0.78
CA GLU A 116 -0.01 -8.23 1.18
C GLU A 116 -0.80 -7.97 2.47
N ASP A 117 -0.20 -7.28 3.44
CA ASP A 117 -0.86 -6.92 4.71
C ASP A 117 -2.10 -6.06 4.46
N GLU A 118 -2.00 -5.06 3.58
CA GLU A 118 -3.16 -4.23 3.20
C GLU A 118 -4.18 -4.99 2.36
N ALA A 119 -3.74 -5.85 1.44
CA ALA A 119 -4.64 -6.65 0.62
C ALA A 119 -5.48 -7.61 1.47
N ARG A 120 -4.87 -8.29 2.45
CA ARG A 120 -5.57 -9.17 3.39
C ARG A 120 -6.58 -8.40 4.23
N ARG A 121 -6.16 -7.28 4.84
CA ARG A 121 -7.05 -6.44 5.65
C ARG A 121 -8.24 -5.90 4.85
N LEU A 122 -7.99 -5.40 3.64
CA LEU A 122 -9.04 -4.87 2.78
C LEU A 122 -10.04 -5.97 2.38
N HIS A 123 -9.54 -7.15 2.01
CA HIS A 123 -10.41 -8.30 1.69
C HIS A 123 -11.24 -8.72 2.91
N GLU A 124 -10.60 -8.92 4.06
CA GLU A 124 -11.27 -9.31 5.30
C GLU A 124 -12.37 -8.31 5.72
N ALA A 125 -12.10 -7.01 5.58
CA ALA A 125 -13.07 -5.96 5.89
C ALA A 125 -14.25 -5.92 4.91
N LEU A 126 -14.03 -6.28 3.64
CA LEU A 126 -15.06 -6.28 2.59
C LEU A 126 -15.82 -7.59 2.45
N ALA A 127 -15.26 -8.71 2.92
CA ALA A 127 -15.89 -10.03 2.82
C ALA A 127 -17.32 -10.10 3.39
N PRO A 128 -17.68 -9.40 4.49
CA PRO A 128 -19.06 -9.33 4.97
C PRO A 128 -20.05 -8.67 4.00
N LEU A 129 -19.57 -7.94 3.00
CA LEU A 129 -20.38 -7.23 2.01
C LEU A 129 -20.57 -8.02 0.71
N ALA A 130 -20.21 -9.31 0.71
CA ALA A 130 -20.33 -10.17 -0.47
C ALA A 130 -21.78 -10.20 -1.02
N GLY A 131 -21.92 -9.94 -2.32
CA GLY A 131 -23.21 -9.91 -3.01
C GLY A 131 -24.07 -8.66 -2.78
N VAL A 132 -23.63 -7.72 -1.94
CA VAL A 132 -24.32 -6.44 -1.73
C VAL A 132 -23.97 -5.48 -2.88
N PRO A 133 -24.92 -4.65 -3.38
CA PRO A 133 -24.60 -3.59 -4.33
C PRO A 133 -23.42 -2.74 -3.86
N ASP A 134 -22.55 -2.36 -4.80
CA ASP A 134 -21.33 -1.62 -4.52
C ASP A 134 -21.20 -0.39 -5.41
N GLY A 135 -20.09 0.35 -5.26
CA GLY A 135 -19.81 1.57 -6.01
C GLY A 135 -20.03 1.46 -7.51
N ARG A 136 -19.88 0.26 -8.11
CA ARG A 136 -20.11 0.02 -9.54
C ARG A 136 -21.57 0.25 -9.96
N GLY A 137 -22.51 0.25 -9.02
CA GLY A 137 -23.90 0.69 -9.23
C GLY A 137 -24.05 2.20 -9.42
N TRP A 138 -23.09 3.00 -8.93
CA TRP A 138 -23.04 4.45 -9.14
C TRP A 138 -22.18 4.84 -10.36
N HIS A 139 -21.00 4.25 -10.49
CA HIS A 139 -20.09 4.52 -11.62
C HIS A 139 -19.31 3.24 -11.98
N PRO A 140 -19.17 2.86 -13.26
CA PRO A 140 -18.61 1.55 -13.65
C PRO A 140 -17.16 1.31 -13.18
N ALA A 141 -16.37 2.37 -13.03
CA ALA A 141 -15.00 2.30 -12.49
C ALA A 141 -14.89 2.60 -10.99
N ALA A 142 -16.01 2.74 -10.27
CA ALA A 142 -15.96 3.01 -8.83
C ALA A 142 -15.43 1.81 -8.04
N CYS A 143 -14.78 2.12 -6.92
CA CYS A 143 -14.23 1.14 -5.99
C CYS A 143 -15.36 0.27 -5.42
N PRO A 144 -15.20 -1.07 -5.41
CA PRO A 144 -16.18 -1.98 -4.80
C PRO A 144 -16.40 -1.76 -3.30
N ALA A 145 -15.51 -1.03 -2.61
CA ALA A 145 -15.69 -0.66 -1.22
C ALA A 145 -16.75 0.43 -0.98
N LEU A 146 -17.13 1.18 -2.03
CA LEU A 146 -18.11 2.25 -1.90
C LEU A 146 -19.53 1.70 -1.76
N ASP A 147 -20.31 2.39 -0.95
CA ASP A 147 -21.76 2.33 -1.01
C ASP A 147 -22.25 3.19 -2.21
N PRO A 148 -23.06 2.64 -3.13
CA PRO A 148 -23.45 3.36 -4.34
C PRO A 148 -24.37 4.56 -4.08
N ASP A 149 -25.20 4.50 -3.02
CA ASP A 149 -26.20 5.52 -2.75
C ASP A 149 -25.60 6.70 -1.98
N SER A 150 -24.93 6.41 -0.86
CA SER A 150 -24.31 7.41 0.02
C SER A 150 -22.93 7.86 -0.46
N ARG A 151 -22.29 7.10 -1.35
CA ARG A 151 -20.92 7.34 -1.84
C ARG A 151 -19.87 7.32 -0.71
N MET A 152 -20.21 6.67 0.41
CA MET A 152 -19.31 6.50 1.53
C MET A 152 -18.52 5.20 1.41
N CYS A 153 -17.27 5.20 1.85
CA CYS A 153 -16.48 3.98 1.94
C CYS A 153 -16.99 3.12 3.11
N ARG A 154 -17.41 1.89 2.83
CA ARG A 154 -17.97 0.96 3.83
C ARG A 154 -16.91 0.33 4.75
N VAL A 155 -15.63 0.52 4.40
CA VAL A 155 -14.46 0.02 5.15
C VAL A 155 -13.48 1.16 5.44
N TYR A 156 -14.02 2.30 5.90
CA TYR A 156 -13.27 3.55 6.07
C TYR A 156 -12.01 3.41 6.93
N ASP A 157 -12.08 2.60 7.99
CA ASP A 157 -10.99 2.34 8.93
C ASP A 157 -9.94 1.37 8.38
N ASP A 158 -10.29 0.53 7.40
CA ASP A 158 -9.39 -0.39 6.74
C ASP A 158 -8.88 0.13 5.39
N ARG A 159 -9.15 1.40 5.07
CA ARG A 159 -8.62 2.06 3.87
C ARG A 159 -7.09 1.88 3.77
N PRO A 160 -6.58 1.40 2.62
CA PRO A 160 -5.15 1.32 2.37
C PRO A 160 -4.45 2.68 2.41
N THR A 161 -3.13 2.66 2.52
CA THR A 161 -2.28 3.85 2.62
C THR A 161 -2.51 4.78 1.42
N ILE A 162 -2.69 4.27 0.20
CA ILE A 162 -3.00 5.10 -0.97
C ILE A 162 -4.29 5.92 -0.79
N CYS A 163 -5.37 5.31 -0.32
CA CYS A 163 -6.65 5.98 -0.08
C CYS A 163 -6.58 7.01 1.06
N ARG A 164 -5.63 6.80 1.97
CA ARG A 164 -5.35 7.67 3.12
C ARG A 164 -4.43 8.86 2.77
N SER A 165 -3.68 8.73 1.69
CA SER A 165 -2.72 9.74 1.22
C SER A 165 -3.22 10.55 0.04
N PHE A 166 -4.28 10.13 -0.65
CA PHE A 166 -4.87 10.92 -1.73
C PHE A 166 -5.60 12.15 -1.16
N VAL A 167 -5.30 13.32 -1.70
CA VAL A 167 -5.92 14.60 -1.31
C VAL A 167 -6.04 15.50 -2.53
N SER A 168 -7.05 16.37 -2.54
CA SER A 168 -7.20 17.42 -3.54
C SER A 168 -7.64 18.71 -2.88
N THR A 169 -7.16 19.84 -3.40
CA THR A 169 -7.64 21.19 -3.07
C THR A 169 -8.76 21.66 -4.00
N ASP A 170 -9.12 20.85 -5.00
CA ASP A 170 -10.14 21.17 -5.99
C ASP A 170 -11.05 19.95 -6.25
N ALA A 171 -12.28 20.02 -5.74
CA ALA A 171 -13.28 18.98 -5.94
C ALA A 171 -13.79 18.93 -7.39
N LYS A 172 -13.81 20.07 -8.10
CA LYS A 172 -14.27 20.12 -9.49
C LYS A 172 -13.25 19.48 -10.42
N ALA A 173 -11.97 19.72 -10.19
CA ALA A 173 -10.89 19.01 -10.88
C ALA A 173 -11.00 17.49 -10.66
N CYS A 174 -11.28 17.04 -9.43
CA CYS A 174 -11.51 15.63 -9.16
C CYS A 174 -12.71 15.04 -9.91
N GLU A 175 -13.83 15.76 -9.98
CA GLU A 175 -15.00 15.35 -10.75
C GLU A 175 -14.66 15.20 -12.25
N VAL A 176 -13.95 16.18 -12.83
CA VAL A 176 -13.51 16.12 -14.22
C VAL A 176 -12.59 14.93 -14.47
N ASN A 177 -11.63 14.68 -13.57
CA ASN A 177 -10.71 13.55 -13.68
C ASN A 177 -11.41 12.19 -13.51
N ALA A 178 -12.45 12.13 -12.69
CA ALA A 178 -13.26 10.93 -12.52
C ALA A 178 -14.00 10.55 -13.82
N GLU A 179 -14.41 11.53 -14.62
CA GLU A 179 -15.01 11.35 -15.94
C GLU A 179 -13.97 11.18 -17.08
N GLY A 180 -12.68 11.04 -16.73
CA GLY A 180 -11.59 10.82 -17.69
C GLY A 180 -10.87 12.07 -18.18
N GLY A 181 -11.09 13.22 -17.53
CA GLY A 181 -10.32 14.44 -17.76
C GLY A 181 -8.89 14.40 -17.16
N ALA A 182 -8.16 15.50 -17.32
CA ALA A 182 -6.75 15.63 -16.93
C ALA A 182 -6.44 16.96 -16.22
N GLU A 183 -7.32 17.37 -15.31
CA GLU A 183 -7.15 18.54 -14.47
C GLU A 183 -6.12 18.33 -13.36
N THR A 184 -5.52 19.43 -12.93
CA THR A 184 -4.56 19.45 -11.83
C THR A 184 -5.25 19.70 -10.49
N GLY A 185 -4.56 19.51 -9.37
CA GLY A 185 -5.07 19.83 -8.02
C GLY A 185 -5.26 18.63 -7.10
N ALA A 186 -5.32 17.43 -7.67
CA ALA A 186 -5.21 16.18 -6.92
C ALA A 186 -3.76 15.73 -6.77
N GLY A 187 -3.45 15.09 -5.64
CA GLY A 187 -2.11 14.58 -5.37
C GLY A 187 -2.11 13.49 -4.29
N VAL A 188 -0.93 12.94 -4.06
CA VAL A 188 -0.72 11.92 -3.02
C VAL A 188 0.33 12.44 -2.04
N LEU A 189 0.01 12.39 -0.75
CA LEU A 189 0.93 12.76 0.32
C LEU A 189 2.19 11.87 0.32
N GLY A 190 3.30 12.46 0.77
CA GLY A 190 4.60 11.77 0.83
C GLY A 190 4.60 10.48 1.66
N SER A 191 3.63 10.29 2.57
CA SER A 191 3.48 9.06 3.35
C SER A 191 3.27 7.81 2.46
N HIS A 192 2.56 7.92 1.34
CA HIS A 192 2.42 6.80 0.41
C HIS A 192 3.72 6.50 -0.35
N ILE A 193 4.46 7.56 -0.70
CA ILE A 193 5.77 7.41 -1.35
C ILE A 193 6.75 6.72 -0.42
N ASP A 194 6.76 7.10 0.86
CA ASP A 194 7.58 6.46 1.89
C ASP A 194 7.16 5.00 2.13
N TYR A 195 5.86 4.72 2.19
CA TYR A 195 5.32 3.37 2.26
C TYR A 195 5.83 2.47 1.12
N LEU A 196 5.68 2.90 -0.14
CA LEU A 196 6.17 2.12 -1.29
C LEU A 196 7.70 2.00 -1.29
N ALA A 197 8.41 3.05 -0.85
CA ALA A 197 9.87 3.06 -0.84
C ALA A 197 10.44 2.12 0.24
N VAL A 198 9.80 2.06 1.43
CA VAL A 198 10.09 1.01 2.43
C VAL A 198 9.90 -0.37 1.80
N HIS A 199 8.78 -0.59 1.12
CA HIS A 199 8.49 -1.90 0.52
C HIS A 199 9.49 -2.28 -0.58
N ALA A 200 9.93 -1.32 -1.39
CA ALA A 200 10.97 -1.52 -2.39
C ALA A 200 12.33 -1.86 -1.75
N LEU A 201 12.70 -1.17 -0.67
CA LEU A 201 13.90 -1.45 0.11
C LEU A 201 13.86 -2.86 0.71
N VAL A 202 12.71 -3.23 1.30
CA VAL A 202 12.48 -4.58 1.83
C VAL A 202 12.59 -5.65 0.75
N ARG A 203 12.04 -5.41 -0.44
CA ARG A 203 12.15 -6.34 -1.59
C ARG A 203 13.61 -6.61 -1.96
N GLU A 204 14.47 -5.59 -1.92
CA GLU A 204 15.90 -5.76 -2.17
C GLU A 204 16.60 -6.51 -1.02
N VAL A 205 16.30 -6.14 0.23
CA VAL A 205 16.89 -6.76 1.43
C VAL A 205 16.55 -8.26 1.54
N LEU A 206 15.31 -8.63 1.22
CA LEU A 206 14.81 -10.01 1.33
C LEU A 206 15.02 -10.82 0.05
N LYS A 207 15.76 -10.31 -0.93
CA LYS A 207 16.08 -11.03 -2.17
C LYS A 207 16.79 -12.35 -1.85
N GLY A 208 16.21 -13.45 -2.33
CA GLY A 208 16.72 -14.80 -2.05
C GLY A 208 16.42 -15.32 -0.64
N ILE A 209 15.61 -14.60 0.14
CA ILE A 209 15.15 -15.00 1.48
C ILE A 209 13.63 -15.22 1.47
N ALA A 210 12.86 -14.22 1.00
CA ALA A 210 11.40 -14.27 0.96
C ALA A 210 10.84 -13.53 -0.28
N GLN A 211 9.64 -13.89 -0.70
CA GLN A 211 8.93 -13.14 -1.74
C GLN A 211 8.22 -11.93 -1.13
N VAL A 212 8.44 -10.76 -1.73
CA VAL A 212 7.85 -9.48 -1.31
C VAL A 212 6.93 -8.98 -2.41
N ARG A 213 5.64 -9.26 -2.27
CA ARG A 213 4.64 -9.07 -3.35
C ARG A 213 3.91 -7.75 -3.22
N THR A 214 3.27 -7.35 -4.30
CA THR A 214 2.38 -6.18 -4.41
C THR A 214 1.11 -6.62 -5.11
N TYR A 215 0.00 -5.95 -4.81
CA TYR A 215 -1.33 -6.33 -5.27
C TYR A 215 -2.11 -5.13 -5.78
N ALA A 216 -3.00 -5.40 -6.73
CA ALA A 216 -3.96 -4.46 -7.28
C ALA A 216 -5.13 -4.25 -6.33
N MET A 217 -5.23 -3.07 -5.71
CA MET A 217 -6.28 -2.78 -4.72
C MET A 217 -7.69 -3.01 -5.28
N ALA A 218 -7.95 -2.55 -6.51
CA ALA A 218 -9.25 -2.69 -7.15
C ALA A 218 -9.68 -4.16 -7.28
N ARG A 219 -8.74 -5.04 -7.65
CA ARG A 219 -9.01 -6.48 -7.84
C ARG A 219 -9.21 -7.21 -6.52
N VAL A 220 -8.48 -6.83 -5.47
CA VAL A 220 -8.69 -7.35 -4.11
C VAL A 220 -10.09 -6.99 -3.62
N ALA A 221 -10.46 -5.70 -3.75
CA ALA A 221 -11.78 -5.23 -3.34
C ALA A 221 -12.91 -5.91 -4.11
N ALA A 222 -12.75 -6.04 -5.43
CA ALA A 222 -13.72 -6.73 -6.28
C ALA A 222 -13.88 -8.20 -5.86
N GLY A 223 -12.78 -8.91 -5.64
CA GLY A 223 -12.83 -10.31 -5.23
C GLY A 223 -13.56 -10.52 -3.91
N ALA A 224 -13.35 -9.64 -2.94
CA ALA A 224 -14.04 -9.72 -1.65
C ALA A 224 -15.56 -9.57 -1.80
N VAL A 225 -16.04 -8.54 -2.50
CA VAL A 225 -17.48 -8.29 -2.64
C VAL A 225 -18.16 -9.27 -3.62
N GLU A 226 -17.39 -9.89 -4.50
CA GLU A 226 -17.85 -10.99 -5.37
C GLU A 226 -17.92 -12.33 -4.62
N GLY A 227 -17.54 -12.38 -3.34
CA GLY A 227 -17.57 -13.58 -2.51
C GLY A 227 -16.44 -14.57 -2.77
N ARG A 228 -15.37 -14.15 -3.48
CA ARG A 228 -14.17 -14.99 -3.69
C ARG A 228 -13.40 -15.14 -2.40
N SER A 229 -12.75 -16.29 -2.23
CA SER A 229 -11.87 -16.51 -1.09
C SER A 229 -10.68 -15.53 -1.10
N LEU A 230 -10.04 -15.36 0.08
CA LEU A 230 -8.86 -14.51 0.20
C LEU A 230 -7.74 -14.96 -0.73
N ASP A 231 -7.47 -16.27 -0.80
CA ASP A 231 -6.37 -16.81 -1.60
C ASP A 231 -6.61 -16.61 -3.11
N GLU A 232 -7.84 -16.84 -3.60
CA GLU A 232 -8.22 -16.56 -4.99
C GLU A 232 -8.11 -15.07 -5.33
N SER A 233 -8.53 -14.20 -4.40
CA SER A 233 -8.47 -12.75 -4.58
C SER A 233 -7.02 -12.26 -4.62
N LEU A 234 -6.15 -12.76 -3.74
CA LEU A 234 -4.73 -12.43 -3.73
C LEU A 234 -4.02 -12.93 -4.99
N ASP A 235 -4.35 -14.13 -5.48
CA ASP A 235 -3.73 -14.66 -6.69
C ASP A 235 -4.10 -13.81 -7.93
N ALA A 236 -5.39 -13.51 -8.10
CA ALA A 236 -5.89 -12.70 -9.21
C ALA A 236 -5.41 -11.23 -9.17
N ALA A 237 -5.16 -10.70 -7.97
CA ALA A 237 -4.71 -9.33 -7.78
C ALA A 237 -3.18 -9.16 -7.79
N ARG A 238 -2.41 -10.25 -7.82
CA ARG A 238 -0.95 -10.19 -7.70
C ARG A 238 -0.32 -9.47 -8.89
N HIS A 239 0.57 -8.53 -8.60
CA HIS A 239 1.35 -7.85 -9.62
C HIS A 239 2.48 -8.69 -10.21
N PRO A 240 2.79 -8.50 -11.50
CA PRO A 240 4.07 -8.89 -12.06
C PRO A 240 5.25 -8.28 -11.28
N PRO A 241 6.44 -8.91 -11.28
CA PRO A 241 7.57 -8.43 -10.48
C PRO A 241 8.02 -6.98 -10.73
N ARG A 242 7.79 -6.46 -11.95
CA ARG A 242 8.25 -5.13 -12.38
C ARG A 242 7.37 -3.97 -11.92
N THR A 243 6.10 -4.23 -11.61
CA THR A 243 5.09 -3.18 -11.37
C THR A 243 5.52 -2.13 -10.35
N LEU A 244 6.13 -2.52 -9.23
CA LEU A 244 6.58 -1.56 -8.22
C LEU A 244 7.63 -0.58 -8.76
N SER A 245 8.56 -1.03 -9.61
CA SER A 245 9.55 -0.15 -10.22
C SER A 245 8.93 0.76 -11.30
N ASP A 246 7.96 0.25 -12.04
CA ASP A 246 7.25 1.01 -13.07
C ASP A 246 6.40 2.13 -12.42
N ILE A 247 5.79 1.87 -11.26
CA ILE A 247 5.07 2.88 -10.47
C ILE A 247 5.98 4.03 -10.05
N PHE A 248 7.20 3.74 -9.59
CA PHE A 248 8.15 4.80 -9.27
C PHE A 248 8.59 5.59 -10.50
N ALA A 249 8.68 4.95 -11.68
CA ALA A 249 8.97 5.68 -12.91
C ALA A 249 7.84 6.67 -13.25
N ALA A 250 6.58 6.26 -13.09
CA ALA A 250 5.43 7.12 -13.29
C ALA A 250 5.37 8.28 -12.28
N LEU A 251 5.65 8.02 -11.00
CA LEU A 251 5.66 9.04 -9.94
C LEU A 251 6.74 10.11 -10.12
N ASP A 252 7.88 9.74 -10.70
CA ASP A 252 8.99 10.67 -10.98
C ASP A 252 8.81 11.42 -12.32
N GLY A 253 7.67 11.26 -13.02
CA GLY A 253 7.43 11.85 -14.33
C GLY A 253 8.32 11.27 -15.45
N ARG A 254 8.87 10.06 -15.26
CA ARG A 254 9.67 9.31 -16.24
C ARG A 254 8.85 8.23 -16.96
N GLY A 255 7.52 8.38 -16.97
CA GLY A 255 6.56 7.50 -17.63
C GLY A 255 6.31 7.90 -19.07
#